data_AF-A0A7W0XSJ2-F1
#
_entry.id   AF-A0A7W0XSJ2-F1
#
_cell.length_a   1.000
_cell.length_b   1.000
_cell.length_c   1.000
_cell.angle_alpha   90.00
_cell.angle_beta   90.00
_cell.angle_gamma   90.00
#
_symmetry.space_group_name_H-M   'P 1'
#
loop_
_entity.id
_entity.type
_entity.pdbx_description
1 polymer ?
#
loop_
_entity_poly.entity_id
_entity_poly.type
_entity_poly.pdbx_seq_one_letter_code
_entity_poly.pdbx_strand_id
1 'polypeptide(L)' 'MPINLAHAHLAGSMPGAHRDSFDRMLAAQAIVEDMRLVTVDPAFSDFDVKVLW' A
#
# COMPACT_ATOMS: atom_id res chain seq x y z
N MET A 1 -13.89 -1.67 2.16
CA MET A 1 -14.17 -0.35 1.58
C MET A 1 -13.97 -0.39 0.07
N PRO A 2 -14.63 0.48 -0.70
CA PRO A 2 -14.39 0.57 -2.13
C PRO A 2 -13.05 1.25 -2.42
N ILE A 3 -12.38 0.82 -3.48
CA ILE A 3 -11.20 1.50 -4.02
C ILE A 3 -11.64 2.79 -4.73
N ASN A 4 -10.90 3.89 -4.53
CA ASN A 4 -11.16 5.17 -5.17
C ASN A 4 -9.92 5.72 -5.90
N LEU A 5 -10.08 6.87 -6.56
CA LEU A 5 -9.03 7.51 -7.36
C LEU A 5 -7.81 7.91 -6.52
N ALA A 6 -7.98 8.29 -5.25
CA ALA A 6 -6.85 8.64 -4.38
C ALA A 6 -5.96 7.42 -4.12
N HIS A 7 -6.55 6.24 -3.92
CA HIS A 7 -5.80 4.99 -3.76
C HIS A 7 -5.01 4.66 -5.04
N ALA A 8 -5.66 4.76 -6.20
CA ALA A 8 -5.02 4.49 -7.49
C ALA A 8 -3.89 5.48 -7.82
N HIS A 9 -4.10 6.77 -7.54
CA HIS A 9 -3.08 7.81 -7.75
C HIS A 9 -1.85 7.55 -6.87
N LEU A 10 -2.06 7.27 -5.58
CA LEU A 10 -0.96 6.99 -4.67
C LEU A 10 -0.22 5.69 -5.08
N ALA A 11 -0.93 4.59 -5.33
CA ALA A 11 -0.35 3.32 -5.76
C ALA A 11 0.52 3.44 -7.03
N GLY A 12 0.08 4.23 -8.00
CA GLY A 12 0.82 4.51 -9.23
C GLY A 12 2.06 5.38 -9.02
N SER A 13 2.04 6.25 -8.01
CA SER A 13 3.16 7.15 -7.69
C SER A 13 4.23 6.54 -6.78
N MET A 14 3.96 5.40 -6.14
CA MET A 14 4.89 4.78 -5.19
C MET A 14 6.25 4.44 -5.83
N PRO A 15 7.38 4.88 -5.24
CA PRO A 15 8.70 4.47 -5.69
C PRO A 15 8.96 2.99 -5.37
N GLY A 16 10.07 2.44 -5.84
CA GLY A 16 10.52 1.08 -5.48
C GLY A 16 10.50 0.08 -6.64
N ALA A 17 11.31 -0.97 -6.48
CA ALA A 17 11.45 -2.05 -7.46
C ALA A 17 10.29 -3.06 -7.41
N HIS A 18 9.54 -3.09 -6.30
CA HIS A 18 8.34 -3.92 -6.18
C HIS A 18 7.24 -3.38 -7.10
N ARG A 19 6.91 -4.16 -8.14
CA ARG A 19 5.98 -3.76 -9.21
C ARG A 19 4.61 -4.44 -9.13
N ASP A 20 4.35 -5.18 -8.05
CA ASP A 20 3.04 -5.78 -7.84
C ASP A 20 1.99 -4.67 -7.64
N SER A 21 1.02 -4.62 -8.55
CA SER A 21 -0.03 -3.61 -8.54
C SER A 21 -1.03 -3.78 -7.40
N PHE A 22 -1.22 -5.00 -6.89
CA PHE A 22 -2.11 -5.27 -5.77
C PHE A 22 -1.47 -4.82 -4.45
N ASP A 23 -0.19 -5.11 -4.22
CA ASP A 23 0.48 -4.67 -2.98
C ASP A 23 0.55 -3.16 -2.88
N ARG A 24 0.82 -2.49 -4.01
CA ARG A 24 0.77 -1.03 -4.09
C ARG A 24 -0.62 -0.49 -3.76
N MET A 25 -1.67 -1.17 -4.21
CA MET A 25 -3.05 -0.78 -3.91
C MET A 25 -3.39 -0.98 -2.43
N LEU A 26 -2.96 -2.10 -1.84
CA LEU A 26 -3.16 -2.39 -0.41
C LEU A 26 -2.42 -1.38 0.48
N ALA A 27 -1.16 -1.09 0.15
CA ALA A 27 -0.38 -0.07 0.84
C ALA A 27 -1.01 1.32 0.67
N ALA A 28 -1.42 1.68 -0.55
CA ALA A 28 -2.04 2.98 -0.82
C ALA A 28 -3.36 3.16 -0.06
N GLN A 29 -4.20 2.14 -0.01
CA GLN A 29 -5.46 2.20 0.73
C GLN A 29 -5.19 2.35 2.24
N ALA A 30 -4.25 1.58 2.79
CA ALA A 30 -3.89 1.69 4.20
C ALA A 30 -3.32 3.08 4.54
N ILE A 31 -2.51 3.67 3.67
CA ILE A 31 -1.96 5.02 3.87
C ILE A 31 -3.07 6.08 3.79
N VAL A 32 -3.91 6.05 2.75
CA VAL A 32 -4.97 7.06 2.54
C VAL A 32 -6.02 7.02 3.65
N GLU A 33 -6.31 5.84 4.19
CA GLU A 33 -7.30 5.64 5.25
C GLU A 33 -6.69 5.67 6.67
N ASP A 34 -5.39 5.99 6.81
CA ASP A 34 -4.61 5.98 8.07
C ASP A 34 -4.77 4.68 8.89
N MET A 35 -4.73 3.54 8.20
CA MET A 35 -4.82 2.20 8.78
C MET A 35 -3.45 1.54 8.93
N ARG A 36 -3.39 0.51 9.80
CA ARG A 36 -2.27 -0.44 9.83
C ARG A 36 -2.57 -1.62 8.92
N LEU A 37 -1.64 -1.97 8.05
CA LEU A 37 -1.74 -3.16 7.22
C LEU A 37 -1.25 -4.39 7.99
N VAL A 38 -2.09 -5.41 8.13
CA VAL A 38 -1.69 -6.69 8.70
C VAL A 38 -1.18 -7.58 7.58
N THR A 39 0.08 -8.01 7.66
CA THR A 39 0.67 -8.89 6.65
C THR A 39 1.82 -9.69 7.25
N VAL A 40 2.14 -10.83 6.63
CA VAL A 40 3.36 -11.61 6.88
C VAL A 40 4.42 -11.37 5.81
N ASP A 41 4.10 -10.59 4.78
CA ASP A 41 4.96 -10.35 3.63
C ASP A 41 5.93 -9.19 3.90
N PRO A 42 7.25 -9.44 3.95
CA PRO A 42 8.26 -8.41 4.16
C PRO A 42 8.33 -7.38 3.03
N ALA A 43 7.79 -7.66 1.84
CA ALA A 43 7.78 -6.71 0.71
C ALA A 43 7.11 -5.37 1.07
N PHE A 44 6.18 -5.36 2.04
CA PHE A 44 5.55 -4.13 2.49
C PHE A 44 6.46 -3.16 3.24
N SER A 45 7.65 -3.61 3.65
CA SER A 45 8.68 -2.71 4.19
C SER A 45 9.28 -1.75 3.16
N ASP A 46 9.10 -2.01 1.85
CA ASP A 46 9.51 -1.11 0.78
C ASP A 46 8.54 0.07 0.58
N PHE A 47 7.36 0.02 1.18
CA PHE A 47 6.35 1.08 1.14
C PHE A 47 6.32 1.83 2.47
N ASP A 48 6.04 3.13 2.44
CA ASP A 48 5.86 3.96 3.64
C ASP A 48 4.49 3.73 4.32
N VAL A 49 4.16 2.45 4.54
CA VAL A 49 2.90 2.00 5.16
C VAL A 49 3.16 1.47 6.56
N LYS A 50 2.25 1.75 7.49
CA LYS A 50 2.32 1.21 8.85
C LYS A 50 1.93 -0.27 8.83
N VAL A 51 2.86 -1.16 9.16
CA VAL A 51 2.60 -2.62 9.18
C VAL A 51 2.41 -3.15 10.61
N LEU A 52 1.54 -4.14 10.76
CA LEU A 52 1.42 -5.01 11.93
C LEU A 52 1.73 -6.45 11.52
N TRP A 53 2.66 -7.09 12.23
CA TRP A 53 3.11 -8.47 11.99
C TRP A 53 2.40 -9.47 12.92
#